data_AF-A0A379TVS5-F1
#
_entry.id   AF-A0A379TVS5-F1
#
_cell.length_a   1.000
_cell.length_b   1.000
_cell.length_c   1.000
_cell.angle_alpha   90.00
_cell.angle_beta   90.00
_cell.angle_gamma   90.00
#
_symmetry.space_group_name_H-M   'P 1'
#
loop_
_entity.id
_entity.type
_entity.pdbx_description
1 polymer ?
#
loop_
_entity_poly.entity_id
_entity_poly.type
_entity_poly.pdbx_seq_one_letter_code
_entity_poly.pdbx_strand_id
1 'polypeptide(L)'
;MKCDFVSVPTHPTITKLRVLSRNQQLIRLDFEEGFEGVDPQPLHERINQALGSIGALVLSDYAKGALTSVQTMIALARQADVPVLIDPKGTDLNVTAALRY
;
A
#
# COMPACT_ATOMS: atom_id res chain seq x y z
N MET A 1 -13.91 14.30 -2.51
CA MET A 1 -12.72 13.45 -2.26
C MET A 1 -12.67 12.44 -3.40
N LYS A 2 -11.58 12.37 -4.18
CA LYS A 2 -11.46 11.47 -5.34
C LYS A 2 -10.47 10.36 -4.97
N CYS A 3 -10.90 9.12 -5.02
CA CYS A 3 -10.04 7.95 -4.82
C CYS A 3 -9.82 7.27 -6.16
N ASP A 4 -8.60 6.80 -6.42
CA ASP A 4 -8.27 6.02 -7.61
C ASP A 4 -7.88 4.60 -7.16
N PHE A 5 -8.83 3.67 -7.27
CA PHE A 5 -8.66 2.30 -6.79
C PHE A 5 -8.36 1.35 -7.94
N VAL A 6 -7.43 0.43 -7.71
CA VAL A 6 -7.21 -0.74 -8.58
C VAL A 6 -8.06 -1.88 -8.02
N SER A 7 -9.04 -2.35 -8.80
CA SER A 7 -9.93 -3.46 -8.39
C SER A 7 -9.35 -4.80 -8.83
N VAL A 8 -9.38 -5.78 -7.94
CA VAL A 8 -8.95 -7.17 -8.22
C VAL A 8 -10.15 -8.09 -7.96
N PRO A 9 -10.88 -8.56 -9.00
CA PRO A 9 -12.13 -9.29 -8.80
C PRO A 9 -12.00 -10.59 -8.02
N THR A 10 -10.81 -11.19 -8.03
CA THR A 10 -10.52 -12.45 -7.35
C THR A 10 -10.17 -12.28 -5.87
N HIS A 11 -9.93 -11.05 -5.40
CA HIS A 11 -9.50 -10.78 -4.03
C HIS A 11 -10.52 -9.84 -3.36
N PRO A 12 -11.23 -10.31 -2.31
CA PRO A 12 -12.17 -9.46 -1.60
C PRO A 12 -11.44 -8.33 -0.87
N THR A 13 -12.12 -7.19 -0.72
CA THR A 13 -11.60 -6.07 0.08
C THR A 13 -11.36 -6.52 1.52
N ILE A 14 -10.13 -6.37 2.00
CA ILE A 14 -9.73 -6.73 3.37
C ILE A 14 -10.65 -6.05 4.38
N THR A 15 -11.24 -6.84 5.28
CA THR A 15 -12.20 -6.36 6.28
C THR A 15 -11.77 -6.78 7.68
N LYS A 16 -11.79 -5.83 8.63
CA LYS A 16 -11.48 -6.05 10.05
C LYS A 16 -12.72 -5.82 10.89
N LEU A 17 -13.51 -6.87 11.09
CA LEU A 17 -14.76 -6.80 11.84
C LEU A 17 -14.48 -6.91 13.35
N ARG A 18 -14.99 -5.96 14.14
CA ARG A 18 -14.86 -5.94 15.60
C ARG A 18 -16.24 -6.08 16.24
N VAL A 19 -16.38 -7.05 17.14
CA VAL A 19 -17.57 -7.25 17.97
C VAL A 19 -17.31 -6.62 19.34
N LEU A 20 -18.15 -5.67 19.73
CA LEU A 20 -17.99 -4.90 20.96
C LEU A 20 -19.17 -5.15 21.92
N SER A 21 -18.92 -5.11 23.23
CA SER A 21 -19.94 -5.08 24.27
C SER A 21 -19.45 -4.29 25.48
N ARG A 22 -20.29 -3.45 26.07
CA ARG A 22 -19.94 -2.61 27.24
C ARG A 22 -18.58 -1.89 27.09
N ASN A 23 -18.34 -1.32 25.91
CA ASN A 23 -17.10 -0.63 25.54
C ASN A 23 -15.82 -1.52 25.55
N GLN A 24 -15.98 -2.83 25.51
CA GLN A 24 -14.88 -3.80 25.39
C GLN A 24 -14.97 -4.54 24.06
N GLN A 25 -13.83 -4.77 23.42
CA GLN A 25 -13.75 -5.63 22.23
C GLN A 25 -13.78 -7.10 22.66
N LEU A 26 -14.84 -7.80 22.27
CA LEU A 26 -15.01 -9.22 22.57
C LEU A 26 -14.29 -10.09 21.56
N ILE A 27 -14.47 -9.79 20.26
CA ILE A 27 -13.97 -10.62 19.16
C ILE A 27 -13.47 -9.71 18.02
N ARG A 28 -12.38 -10.13 17.38
CA ARG A 28 -11.91 -9.57 16.11
C ARG A 28 -11.90 -10.66 15.05
N LEU A 29 -12.60 -10.40 13.95
CA LEU A 29 -12.62 -11.27 12.77
C LEU A 29 -11.91 -10.54 11.64
N ASP A 30 -10.86 -11.18 11.14
CA ASP A 30 -10.01 -10.64 10.09
C ASP A 30 -10.30 -11.43 8.80
N PHE A 31 -10.87 -10.76 7.81
CA PHE A 31 -11.09 -11.30 6.47
C PHE A 31 -10.03 -10.71 5.55
N GLU A 32 -9.00 -11.48 5.26
CA GLU A 32 -7.86 -11.04 4.47
C GLU A 32 -7.32 -12.16 3.60
N GLU A 33 -7.06 -11.84 2.33
CA GLU A 33 -6.32 -12.66 1.39
C GLU A 33 -5.09 -11.87 0.96
N GLY A 34 -3.95 -12.54 0.85
CA GLY A 34 -2.72 -11.92 0.34
C GLY A 34 -2.82 -11.65 -1.15
N PHE A 35 -2.12 -10.64 -1.66
CA PHE A 35 -2.09 -10.31 -3.09
C PHE A 35 -1.04 -11.14 -3.87
N GLU A 36 -0.77 -12.37 -3.46
CA GLU A 36 0.19 -13.24 -4.14
C GLU A 36 -0.30 -13.58 -5.55
N GLY A 37 0.54 -13.38 -6.56
CA GLY A 37 0.19 -13.64 -7.96
C GLY A 37 -0.74 -12.60 -8.61
N VAL A 38 -1.08 -11.52 -7.91
CA VAL A 38 -1.78 -10.38 -8.50
C VAL A 38 -0.81 -9.55 -9.34
N ASP A 39 -1.20 -9.22 -10.57
CA ASP A 39 -0.40 -8.36 -11.45
C ASP A 39 -0.30 -6.93 -10.88
N PRO A 40 0.91 -6.43 -10.58
CA PRO A 40 1.09 -5.08 -10.05
C PRO A 40 1.05 -3.99 -11.14
N GLN A 41 1.06 -4.34 -12.43
CA GLN A 41 1.12 -3.35 -13.53
C GLN A 41 0.02 -2.28 -13.47
N PRO A 42 -1.26 -2.61 -13.22
CA PRO A 42 -2.30 -1.59 -13.13
C PRO A 42 -2.02 -0.57 -12.02
N LEU A 43 -1.38 -0.98 -10.92
CA LEU A 43 -0.98 -0.06 -9.85
C LEU A 43 0.19 0.83 -10.27
N HIS A 44 1.18 0.28 -10.98
CA HIS A 44 2.32 1.06 -11.49
C HIS A 44 1.88 2.13 -12.48
N GLU A 45 0.97 1.81 -13.40
CA GLU A 45 0.42 2.76 -14.37
C GLU A 45 -0.27 3.94 -13.67
N ARG A 46 -1.08 3.66 -12.65
CA ARG A 46 -1.78 4.70 -11.87
C ARG A 46 -0.83 5.59 -11.11
N ILE A 47 0.19 5.00 -10.49
CA ILE A 47 1.26 5.76 -9.83
C ILE A 47 1.94 6.68 -10.84
N ASN A 48 2.37 6.14 -11.99
CA ASN A 48 3.09 6.91 -13.01
C ASN A 48 2.27 8.10 -13.54
N GLN A 49 0.95 7.92 -13.73
CA GLN A 49 0.04 9.00 -14.12
C GLN A 49 -0.13 10.08 -13.03
N ALA A 50 -0.08 9.69 -11.76
CA ALA A 50 -0.27 10.60 -10.63
C ALA A 50 1.00 11.38 -10.26
N LEU A 51 2.20 10.80 -10.48
CA LEU A 51 3.48 11.36 -10.00
C LEU A 51 3.71 12.81 -10.41
N GLY A 52 3.33 13.21 -11.64
CA GLY A 52 3.51 14.59 -12.10
C GLY A 52 2.61 15.64 -11.41
N SER A 53 1.69 15.21 -10.54
CA SER A 53 0.69 16.07 -9.90
C SER A 53 0.70 16.02 -8.37
N ILE A 54 1.61 15.24 -7.77
CA ILE A 54 1.68 15.06 -6.31
C ILE A 54 3.01 15.57 -5.76
N GLY A 55 3.00 16.03 -4.50
CA GLY A 55 4.21 16.50 -3.82
C GLY A 55 5.00 15.41 -3.09
N ALA A 56 4.42 14.23 -2.88
CA ALA A 56 5.05 13.09 -2.23
C ALA A 56 4.28 11.79 -2.51
N LEU A 57 4.98 10.66 -2.47
CA LEU A 57 4.41 9.31 -2.51
C LEU A 57 4.53 8.66 -1.12
N VAL A 58 3.42 8.22 -0.54
CA VAL A 58 3.40 7.49 0.73
C VAL A 58 3.06 6.02 0.45
N LEU A 59 3.98 5.12 0.82
CA LEU A 59 3.82 3.68 0.72
C LEU A 59 3.60 3.11 2.13
N SER A 60 2.35 2.81 2.46
CA SER A 60 2.01 2.21 3.74
C SER A 60 1.98 0.69 3.63
N ASP A 61 3.00 0.03 4.19
CA ASP A 61 3.08 -1.42 4.16
C ASP A 61 2.22 -2.04 5.25
N TYR A 62 1.29 -2.92 4.85
CA TYR A 62 0.47 -3.70 5.78
C TYR A 62 0.84 -5.20 5.80
N ALA A 63 1.95 -5.58 5.15
CA ALA A 63 2.42 -6.96 5.00
C ALA A 63 1.36 -7.91 4.40
N LYS A 64 0.57 -7.39 3.46
CA LYS A 64 -0.50 -8.14 2.74
C LYS A 64 -0.16 -8.47 1.29
N GLY A 65 1.05 -8.12 0.84
CA GLY A 65 1.52 -8.42 -0.51
C GLY A 65 1.28 -7.32 -1.55
N ALA A 66 0.51 -6.27 -1.23
CA ALA A 66 0.28 -5.13 -2.14
C ALA A 66 1.58 -4.36 -2.49
N LEU A 67 2.60 -4.44 -1.63
CA LEU A 67 3.91 -3.82 -1.82
C LEU A 67 5.00 -4.82 -2.26
N THR A 68 4.63 -5.96 -2.83
CA THR A 68 5.59 -6.92 -3.41
C THR A 68 6.50 -6.30 -4.49
N SER A 69 6.07 -5.19 -5.10
CA SER A 69 6.84 -4.44 -6.11
C SER A 69 7.22 -3.02 -5.65
N VAL A 70 7.39 -2.80 -4.35
CA VAL A 70 7.71 -1.49 -3.75
C VAL A 70 8.94 -0.83 -4.38
N GLN A 71 9.96 -1.60 -4.76
CA GLN A 71 11.19 -1.11 -5.38
C GLN A 71 10.92 -0.45 -6.74
N THR A 72 10.00 -1.02 -7.53
CA THR A 72 9.57 -0.43 -8.81
C THR A 72 8.85 0.89 -8.57
N MET A 73 7.96 0.96 -7.56
CA MET A 73 7.26 2.19 -7.20
C MET A 73 8.22 3.31 -6.76
N ILE A 74 9.23 2.96 -5.96
CA ILE A 74 10.29 3.89 -5.54
C ILE A 74 11.09 4.38 -6.75
N ALA A 75 11.42 3.49 -7.70
CA ALA A 75 12.15 3.85 -8.91
C ALA A 75 11.35 4.85 -9.77
N LEU A 76 10.06 4.61 -9.98
CA LEU A 76 9.16 5.52 -10.70
C LEU A 76 9.12 6.90 -10.04
N ALA A 77 8.93 6.95 -8.72
CA ALA A 77 8.88 8.21 -7.98
C ALA A 77 10.21 8.99 -8.05
N ARG A 78 11.34 8.30 -7.94
CA ARG A 78 12.67 8.92 -8.09
C ARG A 78 12.90 9.48 -9.50
N GLN A 79 12.44 8.78 -10.54
CA GLN A 79 12.52 9.30 -11.91
C GLN A 79 11.69 10.57 -12.11
N ALA A 80 10.59 10.71 -11.36
CA ALA A 80 9.73 11.88 -11.36
C ALA A 80 10.15 12.97 -10.35
N ASP A 81 11.27 12.81 -9.64
CA ASP A 81 11.74 13.70 -8.57
C ASP A 81 10.72 13.90 -7.43
N VAL A 82 9.92 12.86 -7.14
CA VAL A 82 8.91 12.86 -6.08
C VAL A 82 9.47 12.16 -4.83
N PRO A 83 9.45 12.80 -3.65
CA PRO A 83 9.91 12.18 -2.42
C PRO A 83 9.02 11.01 -2.01
N VAL A 84 9.63 9.94 -1.47
CA VAL A 84 8.92 8.72 -1.06
C VAL A 84 9.04 8.48 0.44
N LEU A 85 7.92 8.33 1.11
CA LEU A 85 7.84 7.92 2.52
C LEU A 85 7.31 6.49 2.57
N ILE A 86 7.97 5.66 3.38
CA ILE A 86 7.55 4.27 3.59
C ILE A 86 7.21 4.12 5.07
N ASP A 87 6.02 3.60 5.36
CA ASP A 87 5.63 3.17 6.70
C ASP A 87 5.76 1.63 6.75
N PRO A 88 6.89 1.09 7.24
CA PRO A 88 7.17 -0.33 7.17
C PRO A 88 6.37 -1.12 8.19
N LYS A 89 5.90 -2.31 7.81
CA LYS A 89 5.40 -3.32 8.75
C LYS A 89 6.51 -4.30 9.11
N GLY A 90 7.02 -4.19 10.33
CA GLY A 90 8.04 -5.11 10.88
C GLY A 90 9.42 -4.48 10.97
N THR A 91 10.45 -5.31 11.18
CA THR A 91 11.86 -4.88 11.36
C THR A 91 12.65 -4.83 10.07
N ASP A 92 12.05 -5.14 8.91
CA ASP A 92 12.77 -5.21 7.64
C ASP A 92 12.92 -3.80 7.02
N LEU A 93 13.91 -3.08 7.52
CA LEU A 93 14.25 -1.70 7.10
C LEU A 93 15.16 -1.67 5.85
N ASN A 94 15.43 -2.81 5.22
CA ASN A 94 16.35 -2.89 4.08
C ASN A 94 15.83 -2.16 2.82
N VAL A 95 14.57 -1.71 2.83
CA VAL A 95 13.94 -0.92 1.74
C VAL A 95 14.11 0.60 1.97
N THR A 96 14.60 1.04 3.14
CA THR A 96 14.52 2.44 3.56
C THR A 96 15.79 3.23 3.25
N ALA A 97 15.89 3.73 2.02
CA ALA A 97 16.77 4.84 1.68
C ALA A 97 16.08 5.75 0.65
N ALA A 98 14.96 6.38 1.01
CA ALA A 98 14.27 7.32 0.12
C ALA A 98 13.85 8.65 0.78
N LEU A 99 14.36 8.94 1.98
CA LEU A 99 14.32 10.30 2.52
C LEU A 99 15.52 11.07 1.96
N ARG A 100 15.34 11.70 0.80
CA ARG A 100 16.12 12.91 0.48
C ARG A 100 15.31 14.08 1.04
N TYR A 101 15.81 14.66 2.12
CA TYR A 101 15.49 16.04 2.49
C TYR A 101 16.26 16.99 1.56
#